data_AF-A0A1V9G2B9-F1
#
_entry.id   AF-A0A1V9G2B9-F1
#
_cell.length_a   1.000
_cell.length_b   1.000
_cell.length_c   1.000
_cell.angle_alpha   90.00
_cell.angle_beta   90.00
_cell.angle_gamma   90.00
#
_symmetry.space_group_name_H-M   'P 1'
#
loop_
_entity.id
_entity.type
_entity.pdbx_description
1 polymer ?
#
loop_
_entity_poly.entity_id
_entity_poly.type
_entity_poly.pdbx_seq_one_letter_code
_entity_poly.pdbx_strand_id
1 'polypeptide(L)'
;MPTPVLVYPETPENVPLTITDPSRSFKKEVSTVMGSVVLFFIVYILLILLSVLLTIACVYGGIALIIALPRFITLMLGIGLIGLGVMVLIFLVKFIFSVSRYDRSGIVEIKEADHPRLFAFIKQLTRDTQTHFPKRIYLSPEVNACVFYDSSFFSMFLPRMLPKPRN
;
A
#
# COMPACT_ATOMS: atom_id res chain seq x y z
N MET A 1 25.69 -34.11 11.10
CA MET A 1 26.47 -32.86 11.10
C MET A 1 26.26 -32.18 12.45
N PRO A 2 27.30 -31.66 13.12
CA PRO A 2 27.15 -31.02 14.41
C PRO A 2 26.26 -29.78 14.28
N THR A 3 25.25 -29.67 15.14
CA THR A 3 24.37 -28.50 15.24
C THR A 3 25.22 -27.26 15.49
N PRO A 4 25.19 -26.25 14.61
CA PRO A 4 26.00 -25.05 14.78
C PRO A 4 25.58 -24.34 16.06
N VAL A 5 26.55 -24.00 16.91
CA VAL A 5 26.33 -23.28 18.16
C VAL A 5 25.71 -21.92 17.81
N LEU A 6 24.47 -21.71 18.25
CA LEU A 6 23.73 -20.49 18.02
C LEU A 6 24.14 -19.46 19.07
N VAL A 7 24.81 -18.39 18.65
CA VAL A 7 25.12 -17.25 19.51
C VAL A 7 23.88 -16.37 19.56
N TYR A 8 23.09 -16.52 20.61
CA TYR A 8 21.88 -15.75 20.86
C TYR A 8 21.91 -15.24 22.31
N PRO A 9 21.70 -13.94 22.57
CA PRO A 9 21.75 -13.38 23.93
C PRO A 9 20.58 -13.90 24.76
N GLU A 10 20.78 -14.01 26.08
CA GLU A 10 19.71 -14.41 26.99
C GLU A 10 18.61 -13.34 27.04
N THR A 11 17.36 -13.79 27.16
CA THR A 11 16.20 -12.90 27.24
C THR A 11 16.21 -12.17 28.59
N PRO A 12 16.05 -10.84 28.64
CA PRO A 12 16.02 -10.11 29.90
C PRO A 12 14.78 -10.48 30.73
N GLU A 13 14.99 -10.94 31.98
CA GLU A 13 13.92 -11.52 32.82
C GLU A 13 12.97 -10.49 33.47
N ASN A 14 13.40 -9.23 33.62
CA ASN A 14 12.67 -8.20 34.38
C ASN A 14 12.29 -6.97 33.54
N VAL A 15 11.69 -7.19 32.37
CA VAL A 15 11.17 -6.09 31.52
C VAL A 15 9.72 -5.77 31.92
N PRO A 16 9.40 -4.55 32.37
CA PRO A 16 8.02 -4.15 32.66
C PRO A 16 7.14 -4.28 31.41
N LEU A 17 5.99 -4.94 31.54
CA LEU A 17 5.01 -5.12 30.45
C LEU A 17 4.48 -3.79 29.88
N THR A 18 4.55 -2.71 30.66
CA THR A 18 4.11 -1.35 30.28
C THR A 18 5.06 -0.69 29.27
N ILE A 19 6.26 -1.22 29.01
CA ILE A 19 7.19 -0.62 28.03
C ILE A 19 6.61 -0.63 26.61
N THR A 20 5.74 -1.59 26.29
CA THR A 20 5.06 -1.68 25.00
C THR A 20 3.76 -0.86 24.93
N ASP A 21 3.35 -0.21 26.02
CA ASP A 21 2.10 0.54 26.03
C ASP A 21 2.23 1.85 25.23
N PRO A 22 1.34 2.08 24.25
CA PRO A 22 1.39 3.29 23.44
C PRO A 22 1.08 4.54 24.28
N SER A 23 1.94 5.55 24.16
CA SER A 23 1.76 6.84 24.82
C SER A 23 0.47 7.55 24.35
N ARG A 24 -0.08 8.43 25.18
CA ARG A 24 -1.28 9.22 24.81
C ARG A 24 -1.05 10.09 23.58
N SER A 25 0.17 10.61 23.40
CA SER A 25 0.58 11.35 22.22
C SER A 25 0.51 10.48 20.96
N PHE A 26 1.06 9.26 21.02
CA PHE A 26 0.99 8.31 19.92
C PHE A 26 -0.44 7.98 19.52
N LYS A 27 -1.33 7.73 20.49
CA LYS A 27 -2.76 7.46 20.21
C LYS A 27 -3.45 8.65 19.51
N LYS A 28 -3.11 9.88 19.91
CA LYS A 28 -3.64 11.10 19.27
C LYS A 28 -3.18 11.21 17.82
N GLU A 29 -1.90 11.00 17.56
CA GLU A 29 -1.37 11.04 16.19
C GLU A 29 -1.99 9.96 15.30
N VAL A 30 -2.12 8.73 15.80
CA VAL A 30 -2.81 7.64 15.08
C VAL A 30 -4.25 8.03 14.73
N SER A 31 -4.97 8.69 15.66
CA SER A 31 -6.33 9.17 15.39
C SER A 31 -6.36 10.26 14.32
N THR A 32 -5.41 11.20 14.32
CA THR A 32 -5.29 12.24 13.29
C THR A 32 -5.06 11.62 11.92
N VAL A 33 -4.12 10.67 11.83
CA VAL A 33 -3.82 9.95 10.59
C VAL A 33 -5.05 9.19 10.09
N MET A 34 -5.76 8.49 10.98
CA MET A 34 -7.00 7.79 10.62
C MET A 34 -8.07 8.75 10.10
N GLY A 35 -8.23 9.92 10.72
CA GLY A 35 -9.14 10.97 10.26
C GLY A 35 -8.79 11.49 8.86
N SER A 36 -7.51 11.74 8.59
CA SER A 36 -7.03 12.17 7.27
C SER A 36 -7.28 11.12 6.19
N VAL A 37 -7.11 9.83 6.52
CA VAL A 37 -7.42 8.71 5.60
C VAL A 37 -8.91 8.67 5.28
N VAL A 38 -9.79 8.83 6.28
CA VAL A 38 -11.25 8.88 6.06
C VAL A 38 -11.65 10.10 5.22
N LEU A 39 -11.11 11.28 5.52
CA LEU A 39 -11.37 12.50 4.75
C LEU A 39 -10.95 12.34 3.29
N PHE A 40 -9.76 11.78 3.05
CA PHE A 40 -9.28 11.47 1.71
C PHE A 40 -10.28 10.62 0.92
N PHE A 41 -10.89 9.60 1.56
CA PHE A 41 -11.90 8.77 0.90
C PHE A 41 -13.18 9.54 0.56
N ILE A 42 -13.68 10.38 1.48
CA ILE A 42 -14.87 11.20 1.23
C ILE A 42 -14.64 12.12 0.02
N VAL A 43 -13.50 12.81 0.00
CA VAL A 43 -13.13 13.69 -1.10
C VAL A 43 -12.94 12.89 -2.40
N TYR A 44 -12.36 11.70 -2.32
CA TYR A 44 -12.15 10.85 -3.50
C TYR A 44 -13.45 10.35 -4.12
N ILE A 45 -14.41 9.90 -3.30
CA ILE A 45 -15.75 9.51 -3.76
C ILE A 45 -16.47 10.71 -4.40
N LEU A 46 -16.35 11.89 -3.80
CA LEU A 46 -16.89 13.12 -4.35
C LEU A 46 -16.27 13.45 -5.72
N LEU A 47 -14.95 13.29 -5.88
CA LEU A 47 -14.26 13.49 -7.16
C LEU A 47 -14.73 12.50 -8.23
N ILE A 48 -14.95 11.22 -7.88
CA ILE A 48 -15.51 10.23 -8.81
C ILE A 48 -16.91 10.66 -9.26
N LEU A 49 -17.79 11.05 -8.33
CA LEU A 49 -19.14 11.49 -8.64
C LEU A 49 -19.15 12.73 -9.55
N LEU A 50 -18.33 13.72 -9.22
CA LEU A 50 -18.15 14.92 -10.04
C LEU A 50 -17.58 14.60 -11.42
N SER A 51 -16.65 13.64 -11.53
CA SER A 51 -16.10 13.20 -12.81
C SER A 51 -17.14 12.51 -13.68
N VAL A 52 -18.06 11.73 -13.10
CA VAL A 52 -19.17 11.12 -13.83
C VAL A 52 -20.10 12.22 -14.35
N LEU A 53 -20.47 13.18 -13.50
CA LEU A 53 -21.31 14.31 -13.90
C LEU A 53 -20.64 15.15 -15.00
N LEU A 54 -19.34 15.43 -14.86
CA LEU A 54 -18.54 16.10 -15.88
C LEU A 54 -18.53 15.34 -17.19
N THR A 55 -18.38 14.00 -17.15
CA THR A 55 -18.43 13.17 -18.36
C THR A 55 -19.77 13.28 -19.06
N ILE A 56 -20.88 13.20 -18.31
CA ILE A 56 -22.24 13.36 -18.86
C ILE A 56 -22.41 14.76 -19.47
N ALA A 57 -21.95 15.81 -18.78
CA ALA A 57 -22.01 17.18 -19.26
C ALA A 57 -21.17 17.39 -20.54
N CYS A 58 -19.97 16.82 -20.60
CA CYS A 58 -19.10 16.84 -21.78
C CYS A 58 -19.69 16.06 -22.96
N VAL A 59 -20.33 14.91 -22.71
CA VAL A 59 -21.04 14.14 -23.74
C VAL A 59 -22.22 14.91 -24.30
N TYR A 60 -23.09 15.40 -23.41
CA TYR A 60 -24.25 16.17 -23.81
C TYR A 60 -23.86 17.47 -24.53
N GLY A 61 -22.92 18.23 -23.96
CA GLY A 61 -22.41 19.48 -24.55
C GLY A 61 -21.67 19.24 -25.86
N GLY A 62 -20.89 18.17 -25.97
CA GLY A 62 -20.19 17.79 -27.20
C GLY A 62 -21.16 17.44 -28.33
N ILE A 63 -22.20 16.65 -28.04
CA ILE A 63 -23.24 16.30 -29.02
C ILE A 63 -24.06 17.54 -29.40
N ALA A 64 -24.50 18.34 -28.43
CA ALA A 64 -25.26 19.56 -28.67
C ALA A 64 -24.49 20.56 -29.54
N LEU A 65 -23.18 20.70 -29.32
CA LEU A 65 -22.29 21.54 -30.12
C LEU A 65 -22.22 21.06 -31.58
N ILE A 66 -22.11 19.74 -31.80
CA ILE A 66 -22.05 19.14 -33.15
C ILE A 66 -23.36 19.39 -33.91
N ILE A 67 -24.50 19.28 -33.22
CA ILE A 67 -25.83 19.49 -33.82
C ILE A 67 -26.07 20.97 -34.16
N ALA A 68 -25.69 21.89 -33.26
CA ALA A 68 -26.01 23.31 -33.41
C ALA A 68 -25.31 23.97 -34.61
N LEU A 69 -24.07 23.58 -34.90
CA LEU A 69 -23.24 24.19 -35.94
C LEU A 69 -22.40 23.11 -36.63
N PRO A 70 -22.94 22.30 -37.56
CA PRO A 70 -22.21 21.17 -38.14
C PRO A 70 -21.09 21.64 -39.08
N ARG A 71 -19.93 21.97 -38.52
CA ARG A 71 -18.69 22.31 -39.22
C ARG A 71 -17.58 21.36 -38.80
N PHE A 72 -16.61 21.12 -39.67
CA PHE A 72 -15.47 20.24 -39.37
C PHE A 72 -14.76 20.60 -38.05
N ILE A 73 -14.59 21.90 -37.77
CA ILE A 73 -13.96 22.38 -36.53
C ILE A 73 -14.79 22.01 -35.29
N THR A 74 -16.11 22.19 -35.33
CA THR A 74 -16.99 21.85 -34.21
C THR A 74 -17.09 20.35 -33.96
N LEU A 75 -16.92 19.54 -35.01
CA LEU A 75 -16.84 18.08 -34.88
C LEU A 75 -15.58 17.68 -34.10
N MET A 76 -14.42 18.23 -34.46
CA MET A 76 -13.19 18.00 -33.69
C MET A 76 -13.31 18.51 -32.25
N LEU A 77 -13.91 19.69 -32.04
CA LEU A 77 -14.07 20.25 -30.70
C LEU A 77 -15.02 19.40 -29.84
N GLY A 78 -16.12 18.91 -30.42
CA GLY A 78 -17.08 18.04 -29.74
C GLY A 78 -16.44 16.70 -29.35
N ILE A 79 -15.72 16.05 -30.26
CA ILE A 79 -14.98 14.82 -29.95
C ILE A 79 -13.92 15.07 -28.87
N GLY A 80 -13.19 16.18 -28.95
CA GLY A 80 -12.20 16.57 -27.95
C GLY A 80 -12.81 16.77 -26.55
N LEU A 81 -13.98 17.43 -26.49
CA LEU A 81 -14.71 17.66 -25.25
C LEU A 81 -15.19 16.35 -24.62
N ILE A 82 -15.74 15.44 -25.43
CA ILE A 82 -16.15 14.10 -24.99
C ILE A 82 -14.94 13.32 -24.48
N GLY A 83 -13.86 13.32 -25.26
CA GLY A 83 -12.61 12.66 -24.92
C GLY A 83 -12.02 13.14 -23.60
N LEU A 84 -12.07 14.46 -23.33
CA LEU A 84 -11.60 15.04 -22.08
C LEU A 84 -12.40 14.51 -20.87
N GLY A 85 -13.73 14.52 -20.94
CA GLY A 85 -14.58 13.99 -19.85
C GLY A 85 -14.29 12.52 -19.56
N VAL A 86 -14.25 11.69 -20.61
CA VAL A 86 -13.96 10.26 -20.50
C VAL A 86 -12.55 9.99 -19.99
N MET A 87 -11.55 10.74 -20.45
CA MET A 87 -10.16 10.60 -20.02
C MET A 87 -10.00 10.89 -18.52
N VAL A 88 -10.65 11.94 -18.01
CA VAL A 88 -10.64 12.28 -16.58
C VAL A 88 -11.22 11.11 -15.77
N LEU A 89 -12.37 10.57 -16.18
CA LEU A 89 -13.00 9.42 -15.50
C LEU A 89 -12.10 8.18 -15.51
N ILE A 90 -11.51 7.85 -16.66
CA ILE A 90 -10.58 6.71 -16.78
C ILE A 90 -9.37 6.91 -15.88
N PHE A 91 -8.82 8.12 -15.81
CA PHE A 91 -7.66 8.42 -14.97
C PHE A 91 -7.98 8.24 -13.49
N LEU A 92 -9.13 8.74 -13.02
CA LEU A 92 -9.56 8.55 -11.63
C LEU A 92 -9.78 7.07 -11.32
N VAL A 93 -10.48 6.33 -12.17
CA VAL A 93 -10.73 4.90 -11.95
C VAL A 93 -9.44 4.09 -11.99
N LYS A 94 -8.53 4.39 -12.94
CA LYS A 94 -7.22 3.73 -13.05
C LYS A 94 -6.37 3.90 -11.80
N PHE A 95 -6.48 5.03 -11.11
CA PHE A 95 -5.77 5.28 -9.85
C PHE A 95 -6.13 4.26 -8.75
N ILE A 96 -7.39 3.83 -8.66
CA ILE A 96 -7.85 2.81 -7.68
C ILE A 96 -7.11 1.48 -7.86
N PHE A 97 -6.84 1.11 -9.11
CA PHE A 97 -6.21 -0.15 -9.47
C PHE A 97 -4.68 -0.06 -9.54
N SER A 98 -4.10 1.12 -9.31
CA SER A 98 -2.66 1.27 -9.30
C SER A 98 -2.05 0.54 -8.09
N VAL A 99 -1.13 -0.38 -8.36
CA VAL A 99 -0.40 -1.11 -7.32
C VAL A 99 1.04 -0.60 -7.32
N SER A 100 1.48 -0.10 -6.17
CA SER A 100 2.90 0.21 -5.97
C SER A 100 3.66 -1.07 -5.66
N ARG A 101 4.72 -1.35 -6.42
CA ARG A 101 5.61 -2.47 -6.18
C ARG A 101 6.92 -1.92 -5.62
N TYR A 102 7.39 -2.51 -4.52
CA TYR A 102 8.70 -2.16 -3.99
C TYR A 102 9.77 -2.62 -4.97
N ASP A 103 10.67 -1.73 -5.35
CA ASP A 103 11.77 -2.08 -6.25
C ASP A 103 12.76 -3.01 -5.52
N ARG A 104 13.04 -4.16 -6.14
CA ARG A 104 13.93 -5.20 -5.59
C ARG A 104 15.27 -5.25 -6.31
N SER A 105 15.54 -4.31 -7.22
CA SER A 105 16.73 -4.28 -8.07
C SER A 105 18.06 -4.24 -7.28
N GLY A 106 18.06 -3.68 -6.07
CA GLY A 106 19.25 -3.55 -5.22
C GLY A 106 19.39 -4.54 -4.06
N ILE A 107 18.51 -5.53 -3.93
CA ILE A 107 18.50 -6.46 -2.78
C ILE A 107 18.57 -7.92 -3.21
N VAL A 108 19.31 -8.73 -2.45
CA VAL A 108 19.52 -10.16 -2.76
C VAL A 108 18.69 -11.02 -1.83
N GLU A 109 17.85 -11.91 -2.38
CA GLU A 109 17.09 -12.87 -1.58
C GLU A 109 18.02 -13.97 -1.05
N ILE A 110 17.98 -14.22 0.26
CA ILE A 110 18.78 -15.28 0.90
C ILE A 110 17.91 -16.48 1.28
N LYS A 111 18.47 -17.68 1.24
CA LYS A 111 17.78 -18.93 1.61
C LYS A 111 18.41 -19.59 2.83
N GLU A 112 17.61 -20.41 3.51
CA GLU A 112 18.05 -21.15 4.70
C GLU A 112 19.22 -22.10 4.41
N ALA A 113 19.25 -22.69 3.21
CA ALA A 113 20.35 -23.57 2.78
C ALA A 113 21.70 -22.85 2.73
N ASP A 114 21.71 -21.58 2.32
CA ASP A 114 22.94 -20.78 2.16
C ASP A 114 23.40 -20.22 3.51
N HIS A 115 22.46 -19.89 4.41
CA HIS A 115 22.74 -19.24 5.70
C HIS A 115 21.99 -19.88 6.88
N PRO A 116 22.27 -21.16 7.24
CA PRO A 116 21.52 -21.88 8.25
C PRO A 116 21.60 -21.25 9.66
N ARG A 117 22.75 -20.63 10.01
CA ARG A 117 22.94 -19.97 11.30
C ARG A 117 22.06 -18.73 11.47
N LEU A 118 21.95 -17.90 10.43
CA LEU A 118 21.13 -16.69 10.44
C LEU A 118 19.64 -17.04 10.56
N PHE A 119 19.19 -18.04 9.79
CA PHE A 119 17.81 -18.50 9.87
C PHE A 119 17.48 -19.11 11.24
N ALA A 120 18.40 -19.85 11.87
CA ALA A 120 18.24 -20.35 13.23
C ALA A 120 18.12 -19.20 14.25
N PHE A 121 18.93 -18.15 14.11
CA PHE A 121 18.84 -16.93 14.93
C PHE A 121 17.48 -16.26 14.79
N ILE A 122 17.02 -16.02 13.56
CA ILE A 122 15.73 -15.37 13.30
C ILE A 122 14.59 -16.24 13.83
N LYS A 123 14.65 -17.57 13.67
CA LYS A 123 13.65 -18.50 14.23
C LYS A 123 13.58 -18.41 15.76
N GLN A 124 14.73 -18.31 16.44
CA GLN A 124 14.75 -18.11 17.88
C GLN A 124 14.18 -16.74 18.27
N LEU A 125 14.61 -15.67 17.61
CA LEU A 125 14.07 -14.32 17.83
C LEU A 125 12.55 -14.27 17.66
N THR A 126 12.00 -14.96 16.65
CA THR A 126 10.54 -15.01 16.43
C THR A 126 9.79 -15.76 17.53
N ARG A 127 10.42 -16.78 18.14
CA ARG A 127 9.83 -17.49 19.28
C ARG A 127 9.79 -16.61 20.52
N ASP A 128 10.88 -15.91 20.79
CA ASP A 128 10.98 -15.06 21.99
C ASP A 128 10.06 -13.83 21.90
N THR A 129 9.94 -13.25 20.71
CA THR A 129 9.08 -12.07 20.47
C THR A 129 7.63 -12.44 20.13
N GLN A 130 7.28 -13.74 20.08
CA GLN A 130 5.95 -14.24 19.71
C GLN A 130 5.44 -13.68 18.36
N THR A 131 6.34 -13.40 17.42
CA THR A 131 6.00 -12.84 16.09
C THR A 131 6.03 -13.91 15.00
N HIS A 132 5.46 -13.60 13.85
CA HIS A 132 5.44 -14.50 12.70
C HIS A 132 6.80 -14.51 11.98
N PHE A 133 7.22 -15.70 11.53
CA PHE A 133 8.41 -15.82 10.70
C PHE A 133 8.21 -15.12 9.34
N PRO A 134 9.19 -14.31 8.88
CA PRO A 134 9.08 -13.58 7.62
C PRO A 134 8.97 -14.54 6.42
N LYS A 135 8.20 -14.15 5.41
CA LYS A 135 8.01 -14.98 4.20
C LYS A 135 9.27 -15.07 3.34
N ARG A 136 10.03 -13.99 3.28
CA ARG A 136 11.27 -13.83 2.50
C ARG A 136 12.19 -12.90 3.25
N ILE A 137 13.50 -13.15 3.14
CA ILE A 137 14.54 -12.33 3.76
C ILE A 137 15.48 -11.88 2.65
N TYR A 138 15.81 -10.59 2.66
CA TYR A 138 16.64 -9.95 1.66
C TYR A 138 17.83 -9.27 2.34
N LEU A 139 18.97 -9.30 1.68
CA LEU A 139 20.16 -8.57 2.09
C LEU A 139 20.27 -7.30 1.23
N SER A 140 20.36 -6.16 1.90
CA SER A 140 20.65 -4.87 1.29
C SER A 140 22.09 -4.47 1.64
N PRO A 141 22.84 -3.81 0.74
CA PRO A 141 24.15 -3.25 1.07
C PRO A 141 24.07 -2.02 1.99
N GLU A 142 22.87 -1.46 2.20
CA GLU A 142 22.67 -0.31 3.07
C GLU A 142 22.73 -0.69 4.56
N VAL A 143 23.19 0.24 5.39
CA VAL A 143 23.19 0.10 6.86
C VAL A 143 21.80 0.43 7.41
N ASN A 144 20.81 -0.36 7.02
CA ASN A 144 19.42 -0.22 7.44
C ASN A 144 18.72 -1.58 7.50
N ALA A 145 17.66 -1.66 8.29
CA ALA A 145 16.78 -2.83 8.36
C ALA A 145 15.32 -2.36 8.38
N CYS A 146 14.52 -2.85 7.43
CA CYS A 146 13.11 -2.49 7.35
C CYS A 146 12.28 -3.71 6.96
N VAL A 147 10.99 -3.66 7.32
CA VAL A 147 9.99 -4.61 6.84
C VAL A 147 9.17 -3.90 5.78
N PHE A 148 9.17 -4.45 4.56
CA PHE A 148 8.39 -3.91 3.45
C PHE A 148 7.26 -4.86 3.08
N TYR A 149 6.16 -4.26 2.61
CA TYR A 149 5.00 -4.96 2.10
C TYR A 149 4.71 -4.47 0.70
N ASP A 150 4.34 -5.37 -0.21
CA ASP A 150 3.67 -4.95 -1.43
C ASP A 150 2.29 -4.40 -1.03
N SER A 151 2.14 -3.08 -1.10
CA SER A 151 0.90 -2.38 -0.77
C SER A 151 0.13 -2.06 -2.05
N SER A 152 -1.13 -2.47 -2.08
CA SER A 152 -2.11 -2.00 -3.05
C SER A 152 -2.93 -0.87 -2.42
N PHE A 153 -3.55 -0.01 -3.23
CA PHE A 153 -4.57 0.93 -2.73
C PHE A 153 -5.60 0.21 -1.82
N PHE A 154 -5.95 -1.04 -2.13
CA PHE A 154 -6.85 -1.86 -1.33
C PHE A 154 -6.31 -2.23 0.08
N SER A 155 -4.99 -2.22 0.28
CA SER A 155 -4.36 -2.51 1.58
C SER A 155 -4.55 -1.40 2.63
N MET A 156 -4.97 -0.20 2.20
CA MET A 156 -5.43 0.85 3.11
C MET A 156 -6.85 0.58 3.64
N PHE A 157 -7.68 -0.19 2.91
CA PHE A 157 -9.07 -0.49 3.30
C PHE A 157 -9.17 -1.71 4.22
N LEU A 158 -8.33 -2.72 3.97
CA LEU A 158 -8.15 -3.87 4.86
C LEU A 158 -6.67 -3.99 5.17
N PRO A 159 -6.21 -3.42 6.30
CA PRO A 159 -4.95 -3.85 6.87
C PRO A 159 -5.02 -5.38 6.95
N ARG A 160 -3.98 -6.10 6.52
CA ARG A 160 -3.88 -7.55 6.73
C ARG A 160 -3.69 -7.81 8.23
N MET A 161 -4.74 -7.57 9.01
CA MET A 161 -4.84 -7.73 10.46
C MET A 161 -5.44 -9.09 10.84
N LEU A 162 -5.75 -9.94 9.86
CA LEU A 162 -6.16 -11.32 10.14
C LEU A 162 -4.91 -12.22 10.14
N PRO A 163 -4.47 -12.73 11.30
CA PRO A 163 -3.59 -13.89 11.31
C PRO A 163 -4.31 -14.99 10.52
N LYS A 164 -3.71 -15.44 9.41
CA LYS A 164 -4.21 -16.62 8.70
C LYS A 164 -4.17 -17.77 9.71
N PRO A 165 -5.31 -18.40 10.05
CA PRO A 165 -5.29 -19.54 10.94
C PRO A 165 -4.38 -20.61 10.34
N ARG A 166 -3.47 -21.12 11.16
CA ARG A 166 -2.64 -22.27 10.82
C ARG A 166 -3.57 -23.47 10.65
N ASN A 167 -3.56 -24.05 9.45
CA ASN A 167 -3.73 -25.49 9.30
C ASN A 167 -2.34 -26.11 9.35
#